data_AF-A0A811RM69-F1
#
_entry.id   AF-A0A811RM69-F1
#
_cell.length_a   1.000
_cell.length_b   1.000
_cell.length_c   1.000
_cell.angle_alpha   90.00
_cell.angle_beta   90.00
_cell.angle_gamma   90.00
#
_symmetry.space_group_name_H-M   'P 1'
#
loop_
_entity.id
_entity.type
_entity.pdbx_description
1 polymer ?
#
loop_
_entity_poly.entity_id
_entity_poly.type
_entity_poly.pdbx_seq_one_letter_code
_entity_poly.pdbx_strand_id
1 'polypeptide(L)'
;MTLGSIASRWRELQGADSWSGLLDPLDLDLRTNLITYGELTQATYDGFNQEKRSPHAGACLFGYSDLLASSGAAAAGSYTITKFIYATSALPVPEAFLLLPLPDLLPESWCRESNWMGYVAVATDEGVAALGRRDILVAWRGTMRSLEWVNDFDFTPVPAAPVLGSATAANPAALVHRGFLSVYTSSNPDSKYNQTSARDQASVSSYCYSI
;
A
#
# COMPACT_ATOMS: atom_id res chain seq x y z
N MET A 1 32.53 -11.41 0.36
CA MET A 1 31.46 -11.35 -0.66
C MET A 1 30.95 -12.75 -0.88
N THR A 2 29.86 -13.11 -0.22
CA THR A 2 29.09 -14.31 -0.53
C THR A 2 28.41 -14.08 -1.88
N LEU A 3 28.94 -14.71 -2.93
CA LEU A 3 28.34 -14.72 -4.27
C LEU A 3 27.04 -15.56 -4.22
N GLY A 4 25.93 -14.92 -3.89
CA GLY A 4 24.60 -15.49 -4.02
C GLY A 4 23.75 -14.69 -4.99
N SER A 5 22.61 -15.25 -5.40
CA SER A 5 21.57 -14.49 -6.10
C SER A 5 20.48 -14.06 -5.11
N ILE A 6 19.62 -13.13 -5.52
CA ILE A 6 18.41 -12.76 -4.76
C ILE A 6 17.61 -14.01 -4.37
N ALA A 7 17.45 -14.96 -5.29
CA ALA A 7 16.73 -16.20 -5.04
C ALA A 7 17.35 -17.07 -3.93
N SER A 8 18.67 -17.18 -3.85
CA SER A 8 19.32 -17.97 -2.79
C SER A 8 19.40 -17.25 -1.46
N ARG A 9 19.41 -15.91 -1.47
CA ARG A 9 19.61 -15.06 -0.29
C ARG A 9 18.33 -14.39 0.21
N TRP A 10 17.17 -14.72 -0.35
CA TRP A 10 15.96 -13.92 -0.13
C TRP A 10 15.60 -13.70 1.34
N ARG A 11 15.82 -14.69 2.22
CA ARG A 11 15.53 -14.55 3.66
C ARG A 11 16.39 -13.47 4.31
N GLU A 12 17.69 -13.48 4.00
CA GLU A 12 18.66 -12.49 4.48
C GLU A 12 18.29 -11.09 3.96
N LEU A 13 17.99 -10.99 2.66
CA LEU A 13 17.59 -9.74 2.00
C LEU A 13 16.24 -9.20 2.49
N GLN A 14 15.36 -10.07 3.00
CA GLN A 14 14.09 -9.72 3.64
C GLN A 14 14.21 -9.53 5.16
N GLY A 15 15.44 -9.39 5.68
CA GLY A 15 15.68 -8.95 7.05
C GLY A 15 15.59 -10.05 8.12
N ALA A 16 15.74 -11.33 7.74
CA ALA A 16 15.72 -12.45 8.71
C ALA A 16 16.75 -12.29 9.84
N ASP A 17 17.85 -11.58 9.60
CA ASP A 17 18.86 -11.21 10.60
C ASP A 17 19.02 -9.68 10.70
N SER A 18 17.91 -8.95 10.63
CA SER A 18 17.87 -7.47 10.75
C SER A 18 18.84 -6.73 9.81
N TRP A 19 19.10 -7.30 8.63
CA TRP A 19 20.08 -6.80 7.65
C TRP A 19 21.50 -6.59 8.23
N SER A 20 21.87 -7.36 9.26
CA SER A 20 23.18 -7.30 9.89
C SER A 20 24.31 -7.44 8.85
N GLY A 21 25.22 -6.48 8.82
CA GLY A 21 26.35 -6.45 7.87
C GLY A 21 26.00 -6.13 6.41
N LEU A 22 24.74 -5.82 6.08
CA LEU A 22 24.32 -5.52 4.70
C LEU A 22 24.13 -4.03 4.41
N LEU A 23 24.13 -3.16 5.43
CA LEU A 23 23.78 -1.74 5.27
C LEU A 23 25.01 -0.83 5.08
N ASP A 24 26.17 -1.18 5.64
CA ASP A 24 27.38 -0.38 5.56
C ASP A 24 28.64 -1.26 5.37
N PRO A 25 29.20 -1.35 4.14
CA PRO A 25 28.67 -0.77 2.91
C PRO A 25 27.38 -1.48 2.46
N LEU A 26 26.51 -0.75 1.75
CA LEU A 26 25.25 -1.32 1.27
C LEU A 26 25.50 -2.46 0.27
N ASP A 27 25.09 -3.68 0.64
CA ASP A 27 25.12 -4.88 -0.19
C ASP A 27 24.35 -4.64 -1.50
N LEU A 28 24.91 -5.10 -2.62
CA LEU A 28 24.36 -4.81 -3.96
C LEU A 28 23.05 -5.53 -4.25
N ASP A 29 22.87 -6.75 -3.72
CA ASP A 29 21.61 -7.48 -3.85
C ASP A 29 20.56 -6.81 -2.96
N LEU A 30 20.93 -6.35 -1.76
CA LEU A 30 20.02 -5.60 -0.90
C LEU A 30 19.61 -4.28 -1.55
N ARG A 31 20.56 -3.52 -2.13
CA ARG A 31 20.26 -2.31 -2.90
C ARG A 31 19.24 -2.58 -4.01
N THR A 32 19.48 -3.62 -4.81
CA THR A 32 18.59 -4.00 -5.91
C THR A 32 17.21 -4.37 -5.37
N ASN A 33 17.15 -5.17 -4.30
CA ASN A 33 15.90 -5.56 -3.66
C ASN A 33 15.10 -4.36 -3.14
N LEU A 34 15.75 -3.42 -2.45
CA LEU A 34 15.13 -2.20 -1.94
C LEU A 34 14.59 -1.30 -3.07
N ILE A 35 15.35 -1.14 -4.16
CA ILE A 35 14.91 -0.38 -5.33
C ILE A 35 13.68 -1.03 -5.94
N THR A 36 13.67 -2.36 -6.12
CA THR A 36 12.52 -3.08 -6.67
C THR A 36 11.24 -2.84 -5.86
N TYR A 37 11.27 -2.99 -4.53
CA TYR A 37 10.10 -2.70 -3.68
C TYR A 37 9.73 -1.21 -3.67
N GLY A 38 10.72 -0.33 -3.80
CA GLY A 38 10.52 1.10 -3.97
C GLY A 38 9.75 1.42 -5.25
N GLU A 39 10.14 0.85 -6.39
CA GLU A 39 9.46 1.04 -7.69
C GLU A 39 8.04 0.48 -7.69
N LEU A 40 7.85 -0.70 -7.10
CA LEU A 40 6.52 -1.30 -6.94
C LEU A 40 5.62 -0.41 -6.04
N THR A 41 6.19 0.20 -5.00
CA THR A 41 5.46 1.18 -4.19
C THR A 41 5.19 2.48 -4.97
N GLN A 42 6.16 2.95 -5.77
CA GLN A 42 6.05 4.15 -6.60
C GLN A 42 4.94 4.02 -7.65
N ALA A 43 4.70 2.80 -8.17
CA ALA A 43 3.57 2.53 -9.06
C ALA A 43 2.23 2.96 -8.48
N THR A 44 2.09 3.03 -7.16
CA THR A 44 0.89 3.58 -6.53
C THR A 44 0.71 5.07 -6.73
N TYR A 45 1.78 5.86 -6.75
CA TYR A 45 1.67 7.27 -7.08
C TYR A 45 1.40 7.49 -8.56
N ASP A 46 2.09 6.73 -9.42
CA ASP A 46 1.98 6.88 -10.88
C ASP A 46 0.59 6.46 -11.39
N GLY A 47 -0.05 5.50 -10.71
CA GLY A 47 -1.41 5.08 -11.00
C GLY A 47 -2.50 5.97 -10.41
N PHE A 48 -2.20 6.84 -9.45
CA PHE A 48 -3.24 7.57 -8.71
C PHE A 48 -3.67 8.86 -9.43
N ASN A 49 -4.97 9.03 -9.68
CA ASN A 49 -5.50 10.21 -10.35
C ASN A 49 -5.58 11.41 -9.39
N GLN A 50 -4.63 12.35 -9.53
CA GLN A 50 -4.56 13.59 -8.74
C GLN A 50 -5.33 14.77 -9.36
N GLU A 51 -5.92 14.62 -10.54
CA GLU A 51 -6.65 15.70 -11.21
C GLU A 51 -8.00 15.91 -10.53
N LYS A 52 -8.09 16.94 -9.69
CA LYS A 52 -9.31 17.28 -8.91
C LYS A 52 -10.55 17.54 -9.77
N ARG A 53 -10.37 17.99 -11.01
CA ARG A 53 -11.48 18.25 -11.94
C ARG A 53 -11.95 17.00 -12.67
N SER A 54 -11.23 15.88 -12.53
CA SER A 54 -11.64 14.60 -13.09
C SER A 54 -12.82 14.04 -12.31
N PRO A 55 -13.86 13.50 -12.97
CA PRO A 55 -14.89 12.71 -12.30
C PRO A 55 -14.34 11.41 -11.68
N HIS A 56 -13.08 11.06 -11.98
CA HIS A 56 -12.33 9.93 -11.45
C HIS A 56 -11.18 10.35 -10.50
N ALA A 57 -11.20 11.58 -9.99
CA ALA A 57 -10.22 12.03 -8.99
C ALA A 57 -10.17 11.05 -7.81
N GLY A 58 -8.98 10.59 -7.45
CA GLY A 58 -8.80 9.61 -6.38
C GLY A 58 -8.92 8.14 -6.77
N ALA A 59 -9.24 7.82 -8.03
CA ALA A 59 -9.21 6.46 -8.57
C ALA A 59 -7.81 6.07 -9.08
N CYS A 60 -7.63 4.79 -9.44
CA CYS A 60 -6.51 4.36 -10.26
C CYS A 60 -6.79 4.68 -11.74
N LEU A 61 -5.76 5.15 -12.45
CA LEU A 61 -5.79 5.43 -13.90
C LEU A 61 -5.76 4.14 -14.75
N PHE A 62 -5.28 3.04 -14.19
CA PHE A 62 -4.99 1.81 -14.91
C PHE A 62 -5.78 0.61 -14.38
N GLY A 63 -5.99 -0.37 -15.26
CA GLY A 63 -6.46 -1.70 -14.88
C GLY A 63 -5.36 -2.55 -14.25
N TYR A 64 -5.72 -3.74 -13.77
CA TYR A 64 -4.79 -4.65 -13.09
C TYR A 64 -3.63 -5.09 -13.99
N SER A 65 -3.89 -5.36 -15.28
CA SER A 65 -2.88 -5.79 -16.25
C SER A 65 -1.88 -4.71 -16.63
N ASP A 66 -2.26 -3.45 -16.47
CA ASP A 66 -1.55 -2.34 -17.09
C ASP A 66 -0.79 -1.48 -16.09
N LEU A 67 -1.17 -1.50 -14.80
CA LEU A 67 -0.62 -0.59 -13.78
C LEU A 67 0.91 -0.67 -13.69
N LEU A 68 1.48 -1.87 -13.52
CA LEU A 68 2.93 -2.01 -13.32
C LEU A 68 3.73 -1.70 -14.59
N ALA A 69 3.22 -2.09 -15.75
CA ALA A 69 3.85 -1.76 -17.03
C ALA A 69 3.80 -0.25 -17.31
N SER A 70 2.66 0.39 -17.00
CA SER A 70 2.44 1.81 -17.22
C SER A 70 3.20 2.70 -16.23
N SER A 71 3.50 2.20 -15.03
CA SER A 71 4.37 2.90 -14.08
C SER A 71 5.85 2.80 -14.43
N GLY A 72 6.22 1.93 -15.37
CA GLY A 72 7.63 1.69 -15.73
C GLY A 72 8.43 0.94 -14.65
N ALA A 73 7.75 0.24 -13.73
CA ALA A 73 8.44 -0.55 -12.71
C ALA A 73 9.25 -1.68 -13.38
N ALA A 74 10.54 -1.82 -13.04
CA ALA A 74 11.41 -2.79 -13.69
C ALA A 74 10.92 -4.25 -13.48
N ALA A 75 10.26 -4.50 -12.36
CA ALA A 75 9.68 -5.80 -12.00
C ALA A 75 8.24 -6.02 -12.49
N ALA A 76 7.73 -5.22 -13.44
CA ALA A 76 6.35 -5.34 -13.92
C ALA A 76 5.99 -6.75 -14.43
N GLY A 77 6.91 -7.43 -15.13
CA GLY A 77 6.70 -8.81 -15.60
C GLY A 77 6.85 -9.89 -14.53
N SER A 78 7.34 -9.52 -13.34
CA SER A 78 7.56 -10.45 -12.23
C SER A 78 6.36 -10.58 -11.30
N TYR A 79 5.33 -9.76 -11.47
CA TYR A 79 4.16 -9.72 -10.60
C TYR A 79 2.85 -9.58 -11.39
N THR A 80 1.81 -10.26 -10.92
CA THR A 80 0.43 -10.06 -11.37
C THR A 80 -0.37 -9.40 -10.26
N ILE A 81 -0.99 -8.25 -10.55
CA ILE A 81 -1.93 -7.61 -9.63
C ILE A 81 -3.21 -8.44 -9.58
N THR A 82 -3.59 -8.84 -8.38
CA THR A 82 -4.80 -9.64 -8.14
C THR A 82 -5.94 -8.82 -7.57
N LYS A 83 -5.64 -7.67 -6.95
CA LYS A 83 -6.66 -6.83 -6.30
C LYS A 83 -6.23 -5.38 -6.12
N PHE A 84 -7.17 -4.46 -6.28
CA PHE A 84 -7.05 -3.09 -5.78
C PHE A 84 -7.64 -2.95 -4.38
N ILE A 85 -6.97 -2.13 -3.57
CA ILE A 85 -7.37 -1.78 -2.22
C ILE A 85 -7.93 -0.36 -2.24
N TYR A 86 -9.06 -0.17 -1.57
CA TYR A 86 -9.69 1.14 -1.42
C TYR A 86 -9.77 1.49 0.05
N ALA A 87 -9.74 2.77 0.37
CA ALA A 87 -9.86 3.26 1.74
C ALA A 87 -10.82 4.46 1.82
N THR A 88 -11.47 4.55 2.97
CA THR A 88 -12.29 5.69 3.41
C THR A 88 -11.88 6.05 4.83
N SER A 89 -12.41 7.14 5.39
CA SER A 89 -12.14 7.54 6.76
C SER A 89 -13.42 8.03 7.44
N ALA A 90 -13.68 7.52 8.64
CA ALA A 90 -14.74 8.02 9.52
C ALA A 90 -14.42 9.39 10.14
N LEU A 91 -13.20 9.88 9.94
CA LEU A 91 -12.74 11.18 10.40
C LEU A 91 -12.42 12.07 9.19
N PRO A 92 -12.58 13.39 9.32
CA PRO A 92 -11.95 14.30 8.37
C PRO A 92 -10.44 14.05 8.35
N VAL A 93 -9.89 13.84 7.16
CA VAL A 93 -8.45 13.71 6.91
C VAL A 93 -8.05 14.71 5.82
N PRO A 94 -6.79 15.20 5.81
CA PRO A 94 -6.35 16.12 4.77
C PRO A 94 -6.51 15.52 3.38
N GLU A 95 -6.66 16.38 2.36
CA GLU A 95 -6.75 15.94 0.96
C GLU A 95 -5.53 15.12 0.52
N ALA A 96 -4.37 15.32 1.16
CA ALA A 96 -3.16 14.52 0.95
C ALA A 96 -3.39 13.02 1.20
N PHE A 97 -4.42 12.65 1.97
CA PHE A 97 -4.85 11.29 2.24
C PHE A 97 -6.00 10.85 1.34
N LEU A 98 -7.10 11.60 1.34
CA LEU A 98 -8.28 11.28 0.53
C LEU A 98 -8.59 12.48 -0.35
N LEU A 99 -8.30 12.34 -1.65
CA LEU A 99 -8.69 13.31 -2.66
C LEU A 99 -10.15 13.06 -3.01
N LEU A 100 -11.04 13.78 -2.34
CA LEU A 100 -12.48 13.71 -2.57
C LEU A 100 -12.92 14.81 -3.54
N PRO A 101 -13.96 14.58 -4.35
CA PRO A 101 -14.47 15.57 -5.28
C PRO A 101 -15.06 16.77 -4.53
N LEU A 102 -14.89 17.97 -5.08
CA LEU A 102 -15.56 19.16 -4.57
C LEU A 102 -17.06 19.09 -4.93
N PRO A 103 -17.98 19.11 -3.94
CA PRO A 103 -19.42 18.89 -4.17
C PRO A 103 -20.04 19.84 -5.21
N ASP A 104 -19.52 21.07 -5.30
CA ASP A 104 -20.08 22.13 -6.14
C ASP A 104 -19.58 22.11 -7.59
N LEU A 105 -18.58 21.27 -7.90
CA LEU A 105 -17.91 21.28 -9.21
C LEU A 105 -18.22 20.06 -10.08
N LEU A 106 -18.69 18.94 -9.50
CA LEU A 106 -18.87 17.68 -10.23
C LEU A 106 -20.18 16.97 -9.81
N PRO A 107 -21.25 17.04 -10.62
CA PRO A 107 -22.51 16.35 -10.30
C PRO A 107 -22.37 14.81 -10.29
N GLU A 108 -21.50 14.25 -11.15
CA GLU A 108 -21.24 12.81 -11.22
C GLU A 108 -19.76 12.52 -10.89
N SER A 109 -19.50 12.13 -9.63
CA SER A 109 -18.21 11.56 -9.22
C SER A 109 -18.31 10.04 -9.16
N TRP A 110 -17.21 9.35 -9.49
CA TRP A 110 -17.08 7.90 -9.32
C TRP A 110 -17.23 7.44 -7.86
N CYS A 111 -16.77 8.26 -6.90
CA CYS A 111 -16.90 8.03 -5.47
C CYS A 111 -16.78 9.36 -4.70
N ARG A 112 -17.49 9.49 -3.57
CA ARG A 112 -17.50 10.71 -2.74
C ARG A 112 -16.83 10.54 -1.39
N GLU A 113 -16.41 9.33 -1.04
CA GLU A 113 -15.89 8.99 0.29
C GLU A 113 -14.65 8.09 0.26
N SER A 114 -14.31 7.52 -0.89
CA SER A 114 -13.26 6.53 -1.03
C SER A 114 -12.23 6.93 -2.08
N ASN A 115 -10.98 6.54 -1.81
CA ASN A 115 -9.91 6.59 -2.78
C ASN A 115 -9.35 5.20 -3.02
N TRP A 116 -8.79 5.01 -4.20
CA TRP A 116 -7.83 3.94 -4.44
C TRP A 116 -6.59 4.15 -3.56
N MET A 117 -6.22 3.12 -2.81
CA MET A 117 -5.21 3.19 -1.74
C MET A 117 -4.04 2.23 -1.98
N GLY A 118 -4.07 1.45 -3.05
CA GLY A 118 -2.99 0.53 -3.37
C GLY A 118 -3.48 -0.77 -4.00
N TYR A 119 -2.64 -1.80 -3.94
CA TYR A 119 -2.93 -3.08 -4.57
C TYR A 119 -2.25 -4.26 -3.88
N VAL A 120 -2.77 -5.45 -4.18
CA VAL A 120 -2.15 -6.74 -3.88
C VAL A 120 -1.65 -7.34 -5.19
N ALA A 121 -0.40 -7.79 -5.19
CA ALA A 121 0.20 -8.50 -6.32
C ALA A 121 0.90 -9.76 -5.86
N VAL A 122 0.96 -10.75 -6.74
CA VAL A 122 1.59 -12.05 -6.49
C VAL A 122 2.65 -12.28 -7.55
N ALA A 123 3.83 -12.75 -7.15
CA ALA A 123 4.89 -13.06 -8.08
C ALA A 123 4.41 -14.05 -9.15
N THR A 124 4.74 -13.82 -10.42
CA THR A 124 4.56 -14.79 -11.52
C THR A 124 5.52 -15.97 -11.37
N ASP A 125 5.43 -17.00 -12.20
CA ASP A 125 6.35 -18.14 -12.11
C ASP A 125 7.79 -17.73 -12.42
N GLU A 126 7.97 -16.81 -13.38
CA GLU A 126 9.24 -16.16 -13.67
C GLU A 126 9.71 -15.32 -12.47
N GLY A 127 8.79 -14.59 -11.83
CA GLY A 127 9.06 -13.86 -10.59
C GLY A 127 9.51 -14.78 -9.46
N VAL A 128 8.87 -15.94 -9.28
CA VAL A 128 9.26 -16.94 -8.27
C VAL A 128 10.65 -17.47 -8.52
N ALA A 129 11.00 -17.78 -9.77
CA ALA A 129 12.34 -18.24 -10.12
C ALA A 129 13.40 -17.17 -9.78
N ALA A 130 13.12 -15.90 -10.06
CA ALA A 130 14.04 -14.79 -9.76
C ALA A 130 14.13 -14.46 -8.25
N LEU A 131 13.02 -14.58 -7.52
CA LEU A 131 12.90 -14.20 -6.11
C LEU A 131 13.17 -15.36 -5.13
N GLY A 132 13.18 -16.60 -5.62
CA GLY A 132 13.37 -17.82 -4.83
C GLY A 132 12.15 -18.23 -3.99
N ARG A 133 10.99 -17.59 -4.20
CA ARG A 133 9.76 -17.78 -3.40
C ARG A 133 8.53 -17.18 -4.11
N ARG A 134 7.32 -17.62 -3.72
CA ARG A 134 6.06 -16.93 -4.07
C ARG A 134 5.90 -15.71 -3.18
N ASP A 135 6.36 -14.57 -3.68
CA ASP A 135 6.24 -13.29 -3.00
C ASP A 135 4.84 -12.70 -3.18
N ILE A 136 4.18 -12.34 -2.07
CA ILE A 136 2.90 -11.63 -2.07
C ILE A 136 3.18 -10.21 -1.61
N LEU A 137 3.03 -9.26 -2.53
CA LEU A 137 3.22 -7.84 -2.29
C LEU A 137 1.89 -7.18 -1.94
N VAL A 138 1.89 -6.37 -0.89
CA VAL A 138 0.84 -5.39 -0.61
C VAL A 138 1.46 -4.00 -0.69
N ALA A 139 1.17 -3.27 -1.76
CA ALA A 139 1.67 -1.92 -1.97
C ALA A 139 0.62 -0.90 -1.52
N TRP A 140 0.99 -0.03 -0.58
CA TRP A 140 0.14 1.03 -0.06
C TRP A 140 0.55 2.37 -0.67
N ARG A 141 -0.44 3.14 -1.12
CA ARG A 141 -0.24 4.51 -1.57
C ARG A 141 -0.02 5.42 -0.37
N GLY A 142 1.11 6.11 -0.34
CA GLY A 142 1.39 7.11 0.70
C GLY A 142 0.64 8.43 0.48
N THR A 143 1.06 9.46 1.19
CA THR A 143 0.46 10.80 1.12
C THR A 143 0.87 11.53 -0.15
N MET A 144 -0.07 12.27 -0.76
CA MET A 144 0.31 13.23 -1.79
C MET A 144 1.22 14.32 -1.19
N ARG A 145 2.20 14.78 -1.97
CA ARG A 145 3.09 15.87 -1.57
C ARG A 145 2.29 17.18 -1.51
N SER A 146 1.85 17.55 -0.32
CA SER A 146 1.37 18.90 -0.03
C SER A 146 2.04 19.34 1.26
N LEU A 147 3.03 20.23 1.20
CA LEU A 147 3.72 20.74 2.39
C LEU A 147 2.74 21.29 3.45
N GLU A 148 1.55 21.70 3.02
CA GLU A 148 0.46 22.17 3.87
C GLU A 148 -0.14 21.09 4.78
N TRP A 149 -0.12 19.80 4.42
CA TRP A 149 -0.78 18.77 5.24
C TRP A 149 -0.18 18.67 6.64
N VAL A 150 1.13 18.95 6.79
CA VAL A 150 1.83 18.89 8.08
C VAL A 150 1.24 19.89 9.09
N ASN A 151 0.66 20.99 8.61
CA ASN A 151 0.07 22.03 9.45
C ASN A 151 -1.34 21.66 9.94
N ASP A 152 -2.09 20.86 9.18
CA ASP A 152 -3.47 20.44 9.49
C ASP A 152 -3.55 19.04 10.13
N PHE A 153 -2.41 18.37 10.33
CA PHE A 153 -2.40 16.99 10.77
C PHE A 153 -2.62 16.87 12.28
N ASP A 154 -3.71 16.20 12.64
CA ASP A 154 -3.95 15.76 14.01
C ASP A 154 -3.07 14.52 14.31
N PHE A 155 -1.90 14.77 14.91
CA PHE A 155 -0.95 13.76 15.39
C PHE A 155 -1.41 12.99 16.65
N THR A 156 -2.69 13.09 17.02
CA THR A 156 -3.21 12.44 18.24
C THR A 156 -2.93 10.93 18.24
N PRO A 157 -2.18 10.41 19.23
CA PRO A 157 -2.04 8.98 19.43
C PRO A 157 -3.32 8.42 20.06
N VAL A 158 -3.75 7.25 19.57
CA VAL A 158 -4.89 6.51 20.11
C VAL A 158 -4.52 5.05 20.35
N PRO A 159 -5.21 4.32 21.25
CA PRO A 159 -4.93 2.91 21.50
C PRO A 159 -4.95 2.07 20.23
N ALA A 160 -3.92 1.23 20.06
CA ALA A 160 -3.79 0.30 18.93
C ALA A 160 -4.70 -0.93 19.02
N ALA A 161 -5.54 -1.03 20.06
CA ALA A 161 -6.43 -2.16 20.31
C ALA A 161 -7.21 -2.65 19.09
N PRO A 162 -7.78 -1.77 18.21
CA PRO A 162 -8.53 -2.22 17.03
C PRO A 162 -7.71 -2.99 16.00
N VAL A 163 -6.38 -2.85 15.99
CA VAL A 163 -5.48 -3.55 15.05
C VAL A 163 -4.67 -4.66 15.71
N LEU A 164 -4.50 -4.63 17.03
CA LEU A 164 -3.75 -5.66 17.76
C LEU A 164 -4.57 -6.92 18.06
N GLY A 165 -5.90 -6.83 18.07
CA GLY A 165 -6.77 -7.98 18.31
C GLY A 165 -6.44 -8.68 19.64
N SER A 166 -6.15 -9.98 19.59
CA SER A 166 -5.79 -10.78 20.78
C SER A 166 -4.50 -10.32 21.48
N ALA A 167 -3.61 -9.62 20.79
CA ALA A 167 -2.37 -9.10 21.37
C ALA A 167 -2.58 -7.85 22.25
N THR A 168 -3.78 -7.26 22.26
CA THR A 168 -4.07 -6.01 22.99
C THR A 168 -3.76 -6.12 24.48
N ALA A 169 -4.15 -7.23 25.13
CA ALA A 169 -3.95 -7.41 26.58
C ALA A 169 -2.46 -7.45 26.97
N ALA A 170 -1.61 -7.98 26.08
CA ALA A 170 -0.16 -8.01 26.27
C ALA A 170 0.52 -6.66 25.96
N ASN A 171 -0.18 -5.76 25.26
CA ASN A 171 0.37 -4.49 24.76
C ASN A 171 -0.54 -3.29 25.09
N PRO A 172 -0.89 -3.06 26.37
CA PRO A 172 -1.86 -2.04 26.75
C PRO A 172 -1.40 -0.59 26.48
N ALA A 173 -0.09 -0.37 26.37
CA ALA A 173 0.51 0.93 26.09
C ALA A 173 0.77 1.17 24.58
N ALA A 174 0.37 0.24 23.70
CA ALA A 174 0.57 0.40 22.27
C ALA A 174 -0.37 1.48 21.71
N LEU A 175 0.23 2.47 21.05
CA LEU A 175 -0.47 3.60 20.45
C LEU A 175 -0.19 3.64 18.95
N VAL A 176 -1.18 4.12 18.20
CA VAL A 176 -1.08 4.38 16.76
C VAL A 176 -1.64 5.76 16.46
N HIS A 177 -1.25 6.32 15.31
CA HIS A 177 -1.76 7.59 14.85
C HIS A 177 -3.26 7.50 14.51
N ARG A 178 -4.09 8.44 15.02
CA ARG A 178 -5.55 8.42 14.82
C ARG A 178 -5.98 8.44 13.35
N GLY A 179 -5.38 9.31 12.54
CA GLY A 179 -5.63 9.40 11.09
C GLY A 179 -5.34 8.10 10.33
N PHE A 180 -4.11 7.55 10.45
CA PHE A 180 -3.76 6.28 9.83
C PHE A 180 -4.68 5.14 10.29
N LEU A 181 -4.99 5.07 11.59
CA LEU A 181 -5.93 4.06 12.10
C LEU A 181 -7.30 4.21 11.42
N SER A 182 -7.83 5.43 11.32
CA SER A 182 -9.10 5.67 10.66
C SER A 182 -9.09 5.25 9.19
N VAL A 183 -8.08 5.63 8.41
CA VAL A 183 -7.96 5.22 7.00
C VAL A 183 -7.84 3.69 6.87
N TYR A 184 -7.15 3.04 7.81
CA TYR A 184 -6.90 1.61 7.77
C TYR A 184 -8.12 0.76 8.14
N THR A 185 -8.94 1.22 9.10
CA THR A 185 -10.03 0.41 9.69
C THR A 185 -11.44 0.89 9.37
N SER A 186 -11.64 2.09 8.79
CA SER A 186 -12.99 2.57 8.47
C SER A 186 -13.60 1.78 7.31
N SER A 187 -14.90 1.57 7.39
CA SER A 187 -15.73 0.96 6.35
C SER A 187 -17.09 1.65 6.32
N ASN A 188 -17.77 1.55 5.19
CA ASN A 188 -19.15 1.97 5.01
C ASN A 188 -19.91 0.85 4.27
N PRO A 189 -20.88 0.17 4.90
CA PRO A 189 -21.66 -0.91 4.29
C PRO A 189 -22.39 -0.51 3.01
N ASP A 190 -22.77 0.76 2.89
CA ASP A 190 -23.47 1.31 1.72
C ASP A 190 -22.50 1.69 0.59
N SER A 191 -21.19 1.64 0.85
CA SER A 191 -20.15 1.93 -0.13
C SER A 191 -20.03 0.84 -1.17
N LYS A 192 -19.79 1.22 -2.42
CA LYS A 192 -19.39 0.26 -3.45
C LYS A 192 -17.98 -0.30 -3.23
N TYR A 193 -17.07 0.49 -2.65
CA TYR A 193 -15.63 0.18 -2.59
C TYR A 193 -15.14 -0.14 -1.17
N ASN A 194 -15.87 0.31 -0.14
CA ASN A 194 -15.45 0.18 1.27
C ASN A 194 -16.49 -0.49 2.17
N GLN A 195 -17.25 -1.48 1.64
CA GLN A 195 -18.11 -2.34 2.48
C GLN A 195 -17.32 -2.98 3.63
N THR A 196 -16.05 -3.30 3.34
CA THR A 196 -15.05 -3.70 4.33
C THR A 196 -13.89 -2.72 4.35
N SER A 197 -13.16 -2.71 5.46
CA SER A 197 -12.04 -1.80 5.66
C SER A 197 -10.85 -2.12 4.74
N ALA A 198 -9.96 -1.15 4.53
CA ALA A 198 -8.75 -1.37 3.75
C ALA A 198 -7.89 -2.52 4.32
N ARG A 199 -7.81 -2.62 5.66
CA ARG A 199 -7.19 -3.75 6.36
C ARG A 199 -7.77 -5.08 5.91
N ASP A 200 -9.10 -5.21 5.93
CA ASP A 200 -9.76 -6.48 5.65
C ASP A 200 -9.65 -6.82 4.16
N GLN A 201 -9.72 -5.82 3.28
CA GLN A 201 -9.48 -5.98 1.84
C GLN A 201 -8.09 -6.56 1.53
N ALA A 202 -7.05 -6.08 2.22
CA ALA A 202 -5.68 -6.59 2.09
C ALA A 202 -5.53 -8.00 2.70
N SER A 203 -6.15 -8.24 3.85
CA SER A 203 -5.99 -9.49 4.63
C SER A 203 -6.65 -10.69 3.94
N VAL A 204 -7.89 -10.53 3.45
CA VAL A 204 -8.64 -11.63 2.80
C VAL A 204 -7.91 -12.15 1.55
N SER A 205 -7.20 -11.28 0.83
CA SER A 205 -6.48 -11.67 -0.38
C SER A 205 -5.19 -12.42 -0.09
N SER A 206 -4.44 -12.07 0.96
CA SER A 206 -3.20 -12.77 1.31
C SER A 206 -3.45 -14.24 1.70
N TYR A 207 -4.59 -14.54 2.33
CA TYR A 207 -4.94 -15.92 2.70
C TYR A 207 -5.26 -16.82 1.50
N CYS A 208 -5.91 -16.30 0.46
CA CYS A 208 -6.27 -17.11 -0.72
C CYS A 208 -5.07 -17.56 -1.55
N TYR A 209 -3.93 -16.86 -1.45
CA TYR A 209 -2.72 -17.16 -2.21
C TYR A 209 -1.60 -17.78 -1.36
N SER A 210 -1.88 -18.10 -0.09
CA SER A 210 -0.93 -18.74 0.84
C SER A 210 -1.00 -20.28 0.82
N ILE A 211 -1.47 -20.88 -0.28
CA ILE A 211 -1.63 -22.34 -0.47
C ILE A 211 -0.53 -22.87 -1.38
#